data_AF-A0AAD3DPY7-F1
#
_entry.id   AF-A0AAD3DPY7-F1
#
_cell.length_a   1.000
_cell.length_b   1.000
_cell.length_c   1.000
_cell.angle_alpha   90.00
_cell.angle_beta   90.00
_cell.angle_gamma   90.00
#
_symmetry.space_group_name_H-M   'P 1'
#
loop_
_entity.id
_entity.type
_entity.pdbx_description
1 polymer ?
#
loop_
_entity_poly.entity_id
_entity_poly.type
_entity_poly.pdbx_seq_one_letter_code
_entity_poly.pdbx_strand_id
1 'polypeptide(L)'
;MATATHRAVLIAGTAGGIGFSSYYFGQLKEVQKYEKDKKDIEKLIDSERKRLAQSSKAQSEQEQRVSEVDSQVREGQKAVQELEVKLDAARKQVEQLEQQLKGKSTELKSKQADLVSAQSRLAELRADAERAKQSFTMGEKSLALANQKIAEAKLLTNPLNHPKIRSFMGKK
;
A
#
# COMPACT_ATOMS: atom_id res chain seq x y z
N MET A 1 -86.63 -65.28 6.53
CA MET A 1 -86.13 -63.89 6.40
C MET A 1 -85.51 -63.73 5.02
N ALA A 2 -86.28 -63.15 4.09
CA ALA A 2 -85.79 -62.66 2.80
C ALA A 2 -86.91 -61.75 2.26
N THR A 3 -86.70 -60.44 2.31
CA THR A 3 -87.63 -59.45 1.73
C THR A 3 -86.87 -58.65 0.69
N ALA A 4 -86.91 -59.15 -0.53
CA ALA A 4 -86.62 -58.39 -1.74
C ALA A 4 -87.92 -57.73 -2.18
N THR A 5 -88.03 -56.43 -1.98
CA THR A 5 -89.08 -55.62 -2.63
C THR A 5 -88.40 -54.42 -3.29
N HIS A 6 -88.06 -54.62 -4.56
CA HIS A 6 -87.72 -53.56 -5.50
C HIS A 6 -88.89 -52.58 -5.59
N ARG A 7 -88.67 -51.32 -5.20
CA ARG A 7 -89.58 -50.22 -5.52
C ARG A 7 -89.29 -49.76 -6.95
N ALA A 8 -89.92 -50.42 -7.91
CA ALA A 8 -90.15 -49.86 -9.23
C ALA A 8 -91.23 -48.78 -9.10
N VAL A 9 -90.83 -47.51 -9.18
CA VAL A 9 -91.78 -46.40 -9.29
C VAL A 9 -92.25 -46.36 -10.74
N LEU A 10 -93.39 -47.00 -11.00
CA LEU A 10 -94.15 -46.89 -12.24
C LEU A 10 -94.97 -45.60 -12.19
N ILE A 11 -94.60 -44.63 -13.01
CA ILE A 11 -95.37 -43.40 -13.24
C ILE A 11 -96.43 -43.72 -14.30
N ALA A 12 -97.68 -43.86 -13.86
CA ALA A 12 -98.85 -43.90 -14.74
C ALA A 12 -99.59 -42.55 -14.63
N GLY A 13 -99.43 -41.71 -15.65
CA GLY A 13 -100.05 -40.39 -15.75
C GLY A 13 -99.97 -39.86 -17.18
N THR A 14 -101.05 -40.09 -17.92
CA THR A 14 -101.32 -39.70 -19.31
C THR A 14 -101.24 -38.18 -19.53
N ALA A 15 -100.74 -37.79 -20.71
CA ALA A 15 -100.72 -36.44 -21.32
C ALA A 15 -99.57 -35.45 -21.01
N GLY A 16 -98.63 -35.74 -20.10
CA GLY A 16 -97.46 -34.85 -19.84
C GLY A 16 -96.06 -35.48 -19.98
N GLY A 17 -95.98 -36.79 -20.28
CA GLY A 17 -94.81 -37.62 -19.99
C GLY A 17 -93.62 -37.58 -20.98
N ILE A 18 -93.81 -37.09 -22.21
CA ILE A 18 -92.71 -37.03 -23.20
C ILE A 18 -91.83 -35.79 -22.97
N GLY A 19 -92.41 -34.68 -22.51
CA GLY A 19 -91.68 -33.46 -22.15
C GLY A 19 -90.90 -33.58 -20.85
N PHE A 20 -91.45 -34.28 -19.84
CA PHE A 20 -90.81 -34.42 -18.53
C PHE A 20 -89.55 -35.30 -18.57
N SER A 21 -89.60 -36.38 -19.34
CA SER A 21 -88.47 -37.31 -19.51
C SER A 21 -87.32 -36.66 -20.28
N SER A 22 -87.63 -35.95 -21.37
CA SER A 22 -86.63 -35.21 -22.16
C SER A 22 -86.03 -34.02 -21.40
N TYR A 23 -86.82 -33.35 -20.55
CA TYR A 23 -86.34 -32.29 -19.65
C TYR A 23 -85.35 -32.81 -18.60
N TYR A 24 -85.64 -33.95 -17.97
CA TYR A 24 -84.70 -34.62 -17.04
C TYR A 24 -83.39 -35.04 -17.72
N PHE A 25 -83.46 -35.61 -18.92
CA PHE A 25 -82.27 -35.97 -19.70
C PHE A 25 -81.45 -34.74 -20.13
N GLY A 26 -82.12 -33.61 -20.43
CA GLY A 26 -81.47 -32.33 -20.67
C GLY A 26 -80.72 -31.81 -19.45
N GLN A 27 -81.37 -31.79 -18.28
CA GLN A 27 -80.76 -31.36 -17.01
C GLN A 27 -79.58 -32.25 -16.61
N LEU A 28 -79.66 -33.57 -16.82
CA LEU A 28 -78.56 -34.50 -16.54
C LEU A 28 -77.31 -34.21 -17.36
N LYS A 29 -77.47 -33.87 -18.65
CA LYS A 29 -76.34 -33.46 -19.51
C LYS A 29 -75.74 -32.13 -19.06
N GLU A 30 -76.57 -31.20 -18.60
CA GLU A 30 -76.14 -29.90 -18.10
C GLU A 30 -75.36 -30.03 -16.79
N VAL A 31 -75.87 -30.84 -15.85
CA VAL A 31 -75.18 -31.16 -14.59
C VAL A 31 -73.84 -31.85 -14.85
N GLN A 32 -73.77 -32.81 -15.77
CA GLN A 32 -72.51 -33.46 -16.16
C GLN A 32 -71.50 -32.46 -16.75
N LYS A 33 -71.97 -31.48 -17.53
CA LYS A 33 -71.12 -30.40 -18.06
C LYS A 33 -70.58 -29.53 -16.93
N TYR A 34 -71.44 -29.10 -16.00
CA TYR A 34 -71.02 -28.31 -14.84
C TYR A 34 -70.05 -29.07 -13.92
N GLU A 35 -70.24 -30.37 -13.72
CA GLU A 35 -69.30 -31.19 -12.95
C GLU A 35 -67.92 -31.28 -13.63
N LYS A 36 -67.89 -31.36 -14.95
CA LYS A 36 -66.65 -31.35 -15.72
C LYS A 36 -65.96 -29.99 -15.64
N ASP A 37 -66.71 -28.91 -15.87
CA ASP A 37 -66.21 -27.55 -15.78
C ASP A 37 -65.68 -27.25 -14.37
N LYS A 38 -66.37 -27.71 -13.31
CA LYS A 38 -65.90 -27.61 -11.93
C LYS A 38 -64.56 -28.31 -11.72
N LYS A 39 -64.41 -29.55 -12.20
CA LYS A 39 -63.15 -30.31 -12.08
C LYS A 39 -62.00 -29.63 -12.84
N ASP A 40 -62.28 -29.05 -14.00
CA ASP A 40 -61.26 -28.36 -14.79
C ASP A 40 -60.86 -27.03 -14.12
N ILE A 41 -61.81 -26.28 -13.54
CA ILE A 41 -61.52 -25.10 -12.72
C ILE A 41 -60.70 -25.48 -11.49
N GLU A 42 -61.04 -26.55 -10.77
CA GLU A 42 -60.28 -27.02 -9.60
C GLU A 42 -58.83 -27.35 -9.96
N LYS A 43 -58.59 -28.05 -11.07
CA LYS A 43 -57.23 -28.31 -11.57
C LYS A 43 -56.47 -27.03 -11.90
N LEU A 44 -57.16 -26.06 -12.50
CA LEU A 44 -56.56 -24.79 -12.89
C LEU A 44 -56.16 -23.98 -11.64
N ILE A 45 -57.03 -23.93 -10.63
CA ILE A 45 -56.72 -23.33 -9.32
C ILE A 45 -55.51 -24.01 -8.68
N ASP A 46 -55.45 -25.35 -8.69
CA ASP A 46 -54.31 -26.09 -8.12
C ASP A 46 -53.00 -25.82 -8.89
N SER A 47 -53.06 -25.69 -10.21
CA SER A 47 -51.88 -25.33 -11.01
C SER A 47 -51.40 -23.91 -10.71
N GLU A 48 -52.31 -22.94 -10.60
CA GLU A 48 -51.97 -21.55 -10.27
C GLU A 48 -51.43 -21.43 -8.84
N ARG A 49 -51.99 -22.18 -7.87
CA ARG A 49 -51.43 -22.26 -6.52
C ARG A 49 -50.00 -22.79 -6.50
N LYS A 50 -49.71 -23.83 -7.27
CA LYS A 50 -48.34 -24.36 -7.41
C LYS A 50 -47.40 -23.35 -8.05
N ARG A 51 -47.86 -22.64 -9.09
CA ARG A 51 -47.09 -21.60 -9.77
C ARG A 51 -46.79 -20.42 -8.85
N LEU A 52 -47.78 -19.95 -8.08
CA LEU A 52 -47.62 -18.92 -7.07
C LEU A 52 -46.61 -19.33 -5.98
N ALA A 53 -46.70 -20.57 -5.48
CA ALA A 53 -45.75 -21.08 -4.50
C ALA A 53 -44.31 -21.12 -5.05
N GLN A 54 -44.13 -21.57 -6.29
CA GLN A 54 -42.83 -21.55 -6.95
C GLN A 54 -42.30 -20.13 -7.17
N SER A 55 -43.15 -19.22 -7.64
CA SER A 55 -42.78 -17.81 -7.86
C SER A 55 -42.42 -17.11 -6.55
N SER A 56 -43.18 -17.34 -5.48
CA SER A 56 -42.90 -16.79 -4.15
C SER A 56 -41.57 -17.30 -3.60
N LYS A 57 -41.28 -18.59 -3.78
CA LYS A 57 -39.97 -19.15 -3.39
C LYS A 57 -38.84 -18.52 -4.20
N ALA A 58 -38.98 -18.44 -5.52
CA ALA A 58 -37.98 -17.83 -6.39
C ALA A 58 -37.73 -16.35 -6.04
N GLN A 59 -38.79 -15.61 -5.71
CA GLN A 59 -38.69 -14.22 -5.27
C GLN A 59 -37.93 -14.11 -3.95
N SER A 60 -38.24 -14.95 -2.97
CA SER A 60 -37.52 -14.97 -1.68
C SER A 60 -36.04 -15.29 -1.85
N GLU A 61 -35.69 -16.26 -2.70
CA GLU A 61 -34.29 -16.57 -3.03
C GLU A 61 -33.60 -15.40 -3.75
N GLN A 62 -34.32 -14.68 -4.61
CA GLN A 62 -33.80 -13.51 -5.30
C GLN A 62 -33.51 -12.36 -4.31
N GLU A 63 -34.43 -12.10 -3.38
CA GLU A 63 -34.28 -11.09 -2.33
C GLU A 63 -33.08 -11.40 -1.42
N GLN A 64 -32.87 -12.68 -1.08
CA GLN A 64 -31.68 -13.11 -0.34
C GLN A 64 -30.39 -12.83 -1.12
N ARG A 65 -30.35 -13.20 -2.41
CA ARG A 65 -29.19 -12.93 -3.27
C ARG A 65 -28.89 -11.43 -3.38
N VAL A 66 -29.91 -10.60 -3.53
CA VAL A 66 -29.76 -9.13 -3.56
C VAL A 66 -29.17 -8.63 -2.24
N SER A 67 -29.70 -9.10 -1.10
CA SER A 67 -29.18 -8.72 0.21
C SER A 67 -27.72 -9.14 0.42
N GLU A 68 -27.32 -10.32 -0.05
CA GLU A 68 -25.94 -10.79 0.02
C GLU A 68 -25.00 -9.92 -0.82
N VAL A 69 -25.40 -9.62 -2.06
CA VAL A 69 -24.62 -8.74 -2.95
C VAL A 69 -24.51 -7.34 -2.37
N ASP A 70 -25.58 -6.78 -1.81
CA ASP A 70 -25.55 -5.46 -1.16
C ASP A 70 -24.58 -5.44 0.03
N SER A 71 -24.52 -6.52 0.81
CA SER A 71 -23.55 -6.64 1.90
C SER A 71 -22.11 -6.66 1.37
N GLN A 72 -21.84 -7.47 0.34
CA GLN A 72 -20.51 -7.56 -0.27
C GLN A 72 -20.07 -6.24 -0.89
N VAL A 73 -20.99 -5.51 -1.54
CA VAL A 73 -20.71 -4.18 -2.11
C VAL A 73 -20.34 -3.20 -0.99
N ARG A 74 -21.07 -3.19 0.13
CA ARG A 74 -20.76 -2.31 1.27
C ARG A 74 -19.41 -2.64 1.91
N GLU A 75 -19.10 -3.92 2.04
CA GLU A 75 -17.78 -4.36 2.54
C GLU A 75 -16.66 -3.97 1.57
N GLY A 76 -16.86 -4.17 0.27
CA GLY A 76 -15.94 -3.73 -0.77
C GLY A 76 -15.69 -2.22 -0.75
N GLN A 77 -16.74 -1.42 -0.59
CA GLN A 77 -16.62 0.04 -0.47
C GLN A 77 -15.79 0.45 0.74
N LYS A 78 -15.97 -0.19 1.90
CA LYS A 78 -15.16 0.07 3.09
C LYS A 78 -13.69 -0.29 2.85
N ALA A 79 -13.43 -1.45 2.25
CA ALA A 79 -12.07 -1.89 1.94
C ALA A 79 -11.37 -0.92 0.97
N VAL A 80 -12.09 -0.42 -0.04
CA VAL A 80 -11.57 0.60 -0.97
C VAL A 80 -11.21 1.88 -0.22
N GLN A 81 -12.10 2.41 0.63
CA GLN A 81 -11.82 3.60 1.43
C GLN A 81 -10.60 3.43 2.34
N GLU A 82 -10.45 2.28 3.00
CA GLU A 82 -9.27 2.00 3.81
C GLU A 82 -7.99 1.96 2.98
N LEU A 83 -8.04 1.38 1.77
CA LEU A 83 -6.90 1.34 0.86
C LEU A 83 -6.54 2.74 0.34
N GLU A 84 -7.52 3.59 0.05
CA GLU A 84 -7.28 4.98 -0.34
C GLU A 84 -6.57 5.78 0.76
N VAL A 85 -7.00 5.63 2.02
CA VAL A 85 -6.33 6.26 3.17
C VAL A 85 -4.90 5.75 3.32
N LYS A 86 -4.67 4.43 3.22
CA LYS A 86 -3.33 3.84 3.28
C LYS A 86 -2.44 4.33 2.14
N LEU A 87 -2.99 4.47 0.94
CA LEU A 87 -2.27 4.97 -0.23
C LEU A 87 -1.86 6.44 -0.06
N ASP A 88 -2.75 7.29 0.47
CA ASP A 88 -2.44 8.68 0.76
C ASP A 88 -1.33 8.82 1.81
N ALA A 89 -1.40 8.02 2.89
CA ALA A 89 -0.36 7.97 3.90
C ALA A 89 0.99 7.52 3.32
N ALA A 90 1.00 6.48 2.48
CA ALA A 90 2.21 6.00 1.82
C ALA A 90 2.81 7.07 0.88
N ARG A 91 1.97 7.80 0.13
CA ARG A 91 2.42 8.90 -0.74
C ARG A 91 3.10 10.01 0.06
N LYS A 92 2.50 10.43 1.18
CA LYS A 92 3.11 11.42 2.08
C LYS A 92 4.45 10.95 2.64
N GLN A 93 4.55 9.67 3.01
CA GLN A 93 5.80 9.10 3.51
C GLN A 93 6.90 9.11 2.43
N VAL A 94 6.55 8.78 1.18
CA VAL A 94 7.49 8.87 0.05
C VAL A 94 7.98 10.31 -0.14
N GLU A 95 7.08 11.29 -0.16
CA GLU A 95 7.44 12.70 -0.32
C GLU A 95 8.38 13.18 0.80
N GLN A 96 8.12 12.79 2.04
CA GLN A 96 9.01 13.09 3.17
C GLN A 96 10.40 12.46 3.00
N LEU A 97 10.47 11.20 2.57
CA LEU A 97 11.74 10.51 2.33
C LEU A 97 12.53 11.16 1.18
N GLU A 98 11.86 11.58 0.12
CA GLU A 98 12.49 12.31 -1.00
C GLU A 98 13.08 13.64 -0.54
N GLN A 99 12.35 14.39 0.30
CA GLN A 99 12.86 15.64 0.89
C GLN A 99 14.08 15.39 1.79
N GLN A 100 14.03 14.36 2.63
CA GLN A 100 15.17 13.98 3.48
C GLN A 100 16.38 13.57 2.66
N LEU A 101 16.18 12.79 1.60
CA LEU A 101 17.25 12.37 0.68
C LEU A 101 17.89 13.58 -0.01
N LYS A 102 17.09 14.54 -0.47
CA LYS A 102 17.59 15.80 -1.06
C LYS A 102 18.39 16.63 -0.05
N GLY A 103 17.91 16.70 1.20
CA GLY A 103 18.62 17.34 2.30
C GLY A 103 19.98 16.69 2.56
N LYS A 104 20.00 15.36 2.71
CA LYS A 104 21.23 14.58 2.92
C LYS A 104 22.21 14.67 1.75
N SER A 105 21.71 14.70 0.52
CA SER A 105 22.55 14.90 -0.67
C SER A 105 23.24 16.26 -0.66
N THR A 106 22.52 17.31 -0.28
CA THR A 106 23.09 18.66 -0.14
C THR A 106 24.13 18.72 0.99
N GLU A 107 23.82 18.13 2.14
CA GLU A 107 24.73 18.03 3.29
C GLU A 107 26.04 17.29 2.89
N LEU A 108 25.92 16.17 2.19
CA LEU A 108 27.07 15.39 1.72
C LEU A 108 27.96 16.22 0.77
N LYS A 109 27.37 16.96 -0.17
CA LYS A 109 28.11 17.85 -1.07
C LYS A 109 28.86 18.93 -0.30
N SER A 110 28.24 19.52 0.72
CA SER A 110 28.90 20.50 1.59
C SER A 110 30.08 19.88 2.33
N LYS A 111 29.89 18.70 2.93
CA LYS A 111 30.97 17.99 3.63
C LYS A 111 32.11 17.58 2.71
N GLN A 112 31.81 17.21 1.47
CA GLN A 112 32.83 16.92 0.46
C GLN A 112 33.67 18.17 0.16
N ALA A 113 33.04 19.34 0.01
CA ALA A 113 33.73 20.60 -0.21
C ALA A 113 34.60 21.00 1.00
N ASP A 114 34.06 20.88 2.22
CA ASP A 114 34.80 21.13 3.46
C ASP A 114 36.04 20.23 3.56
N LEU A 115 35.91 18.95 3.20
CA LEU A 115 37.01 17.99 3.22
C LEU A 115 38.12 18.40 2.23
N VAL A 116 37.77 18.80 1.01
CA VAL A 116 38.74 19.27 0.01
C VAL A 116 39.47 20.53 0.51
N SER A 117 38.73 21.48 1.10
CA SER A 117 39.33 22.69 1.68
C SER A 117 40.30 22.36 2.83
N ALA A 118 39.90 21.46 3.73
CA ALA A 118 40.73 21.01 4.83
C ALA A 118 42.00 20.29 4.33
N GLN A 119 41.89 19.47 3.29
CA GLN A 119 43.04 18.81 2.66
C GLN A 119 44.02 19.82 2.04
N SER A 120 43.52 20.85 1.34
CA SER A 120 44.36 21.92 0.79
C SER A 120 45.11 22.67 1.90
N ARG A 121 44.41 23.07 2.96
CA ARG A 121 45.01 23.77 4.09
C ARG A 121 46.05 22.91 4.82
N LEU A 122 45.80 21.62 4.93
CA LEU A 122 46.76 20.67 5.51
C LEU A 122 48.01 20.54 4.65
N ALA A 123 47.89 20.56 3.31
CA ALA A 123 49.03 20.56 2.39
C ALA A 123 49.85 21.84 2.51
N GLU A 124 49.20 23.01 2.59
CA GLU A 124 49.86 24.30 2.82
C GLU A 124 50.62 24.32 4.15
N LEU A 125 49.98 23.91 5.24
CA LEU A 125 50.62 23.86 6.55
C LEU A 125 51.83 22.92 6.58
N ARG A 126 51.78 21.80 5.85
CA ARG A 126 52.94 20.91 5.70
C ARG A 126 54.07 21.59 4.93
N ALA A 127 53.76 22.28 3.84
CA ALA A 127 54.77 23.01 3.08
C ALA A 127 55.41 24.13 3.91
N ASP A 128 54.61 24.86 4.69
CA ASP A 128 55.09 25.90 5.60
C ASP A 128 55.98 25.33 6.70
N ALA A 129 55.58 24.19 7.29
CA ALA A 129 56.39 23.50 8.30
C ALA A 129 57.74 23.05 7.74
N GLU A 130 57.78 22.53 6.50
CA GLU A 130 59.05 22.16 5.85
C GLU A 130 59.92 23.37 5.55
N ARG A 131 59.34 24.49 5.08
CA ARG A 131 60.10 25.75 4.90
C ARG A 131 60.65 26.26 6.23
N ALA A 132 59.86 26.24 7.30
CA ALA A 132 60.29 26.64 8.62
C ALA A 132 61.45 25.78 9.14
N LYS A 133 61.39 24.45 8.95
CA LYS A 133 62.52 23.55 9.26
C LYS A 133 63.79 23.91 8.50
N GLN A 134 63.68 24.16 7.19
CA GLN A 134 64.82 24.57 6.38
C GLN A 134 65.42 25.90 6.86
N SER A 135 64.58 26.91 7.13
CA SER A 135 65.01 28.19 7.69
C SER A 135 65.70 28.02 9.05
N PHE A 136 65.17 27.18 9.92
CA PHE A 136 65.77 26.88 11.22
C PHE A 136 67.16 26.26 11.06
N THR A 137 67.31 25.22 10.24
CA THR A 137 68.63 24.58 10.00
C THR A 137 69.66 25.53 9.39
N MET A 138 69.24 26.44 8.50
CA MET A 138 70.13 27.47 7.94
C MET A 138 70.49 28.54 8.96
N GLY A 139 69.55 28.90 9.83
CA GLY A 139 69.77 29.79 10.97
C GLY A 139 70.78 29.20 11.95
N GLU A 140 70.65 27.92 12.32
CA GLU A 140 71.60 27.21 13.17
C GLU A 140 73.02 27.19 12.57
N LYS A 141 73.14 26.86 11.28
CA LYS A 141 74.43 26.91 10.57
C LYS A 141 75.04 28.31 10.59
N SER A 142 74.23 29.34 10.36
CA SER A 142 74.69 30.73 10.36
C SER A 142 75.16 31.19 11.75
N LEU A 143 74.43 30.78 12.80
CA LEU A 143 74.80 31.05 14.19
C LEU A 143 76.08 30.33 14.59
N ALA A 144 76.26 29.07 14.17
CA ALA A 144 77.50 28.33 14.38
C ALA A 144 78.71 29.02 13.73
N LEU A 145 78.56 29.47 12.48
CA LEU A 145 79.60 30.22 11.77
C LEU A 145 79.91 31.57 12.44
N ALA A 146 78.89 32.29 12.90
CA ALA A 146 79.09 33.55 13.63
C ALA A 146 79.84 33.33 14.95
N ASN A 147 79.48 32.28 15.70
CA ASN A 147 80.18 31.91 16.93
C ASN A 147 81.64 31.53 16.68
N GLN A 148 81.92 30.80 15.60
CA GLN A 148 83.30 30.48 15.19
C GLN A 148 84.09 31.76 14.89
N LYS A 149 83.54 32.69 14.11
CA LYS A 149 84.20 33.97 13.80
C LYS A 149 84.44 34.82 15.06
N ILE A 150 83.50 34.83 16.00
CA ILE A 150 83.69 35.52 17.28
C ILE A 150 84.82 34.87 18.09
N ALA A 151 84.89 33.53 18.13
CA ALA A 151 85.97 32.82 18.81
C ALA A 151 87.34 33.12 18.18
N GLU A 152 87.43 33.10 16.84
CA GLU A 152 88.63 33.49 16.09
C GLU A 152 89.04 34.94 16.38
N ALA A 153 88.09 35.88 16.36
CA ALA A 153 88.36 37.28 16.69
C ALA A 153 88.86 37.45 18.13
N LYS A 154 88.30 36.71 19.11
CA LYS A 154 88.77 36.70 20.50
C LYS A 154 90.19 36.16 20.66
N LEU A 155 90.61 35.20 19.82
CA LEU A 155 92.01 34.74 19.81
C LEU A 155 92.97 35.82 19.31
N LEU A 156 92.53 36.65 18.35
CA LEU A 156 93.32 37.73 17.77
C LEU A 156 93.41 38.98 18.65
N THR A 157 92.43 39.22 19.54
CA THR A 157 92.47 40.35 20.48
C THR A 157 93.44 40.11 21.64
N ASN A 158 93.88 38.87 21.89
CA ASN A 158 95.03 38.61 22.77
C ASN A 158 96.33 38.93 22.01
N PRO A 159 97.07 40.00 22.38
CA PRO A 159 98.24 40.44 21.64
C PRO A 159 99.34 39.37 21.55
N LEU A 160 99.43 38.44 22.51
CA LEU A 160 100.42 37.36 22.49
C LEU A 160 100.10 36.25 21.47
N ASN A 161 98.84 36.14 21.03
CA ASN A 161 98.39 35.14 20.06
C ASN A 161 98.19 35.71 18.65
N HIS A 162 98.40 37.01 18.46
CA HIS A 162 98.26 37.64 17.16
C HIS A 162 99.31 37.11 16.17
N PRO A 163 98.94 36.71 14.94
CA PRO A 163 99.84 36.01 14.00
C PRO A 163 101.10 36.83 13.64
N LYS A 164 100.99 38.16 13.59
CA LYS A 164 102.16 39.05 13.39
C LYS A 164 103.11 39.09 14.60
N ILE A 165 102.62 38.88 15.82
CA ILE A 165 103.44 38.88 17.04
C ILE A 165 104.07 37.51 17.23
N ARG A 166 103.33 36.42 16.98
CA ARG A 166 103.91 35.05 16.96
C ARG A 166 105.00 34.89 15.91
N SER A 167 104.82 35.43 14.70
CA SER A 167 105.86 35.36 13.65
C SER A 167 107.11 36.18 14.00
N PHE A 168 106.98 37.19 14.85
CA PHE A 168 108.10 37.94 15.43
C PHE A 168 108.78 37.18 16.58
N MET A 169 108.01 36.50 17.44
CA MET A 169 108.52 35.74 18.59
C MET A 169 109.17 34.40 18.20
N GLY A 170 108.80 33.81 17.06
CA GLY A 170 109.37 32.55 16.54
C GLY A 170 110.62 32.71 15.67
N LYS A 171 111.09 33.95 15.43
CA LYS A 171 112.37 34.26 14.79
C LYS A 171 113.37 34.71 15.86
N LYS A 172 113.95 33.76 16.58
CA LYS A 172 115.19 33.91 17.35
C LYS A 172 116.06 32.70 17.10
#